data_AF-A0A926SNV3-F1
#
_entry.id   AF-A0A926SNV3-F1
#
_cell.length_a   1.000
_cell.length_b   1.000
_cell.length_c   1.000
_cell.angle_alpha   90.00
_cell.angle_beta   90.00
_cell.angle_gamma   90.00
#
_symmetry.space_group_name_H-M   'P 1'
#
loop_
_entity.id
_entity.type
_entity.pdbx_description
1 polymer ?
#
loop_
_entity_poly.entity_id
_entity_poly.type
_entity_poly.pdbx_seq_one_letter_code
_entity_poly.pdbx_strand_id
1 'polypeptide(L)'
;MDRSIIEQSNPAQGTTIQLPPQVIRRVRRDLVQRFNLPRRDLRVVQFSQETWSDSCLGLAAPNERCAMATVDGWRIELSNGQQNWVYRTDRRAQVIKLETQDTATLPPQLVDRLFETIAREANVPANTLKVIESQPRTWDGCMGIFVSGRACTRIAIPGYRVIVEGNRQSWIYHLDQEGTRIVQNATASGSGSQITPSFMPSEAEYPGLTENIVFQMTVSGGLGGGTTQTVLTADGTLYRRSTGIPASNAEPMTKRLSQQQLQQFEQVLQQQQFPNLNGMRYLTSAALADYPTTVVQAMGSTVAYIDLEQDSLPQSLQTIIRAWNQL
;
A
#
# COMPACT_ATOMS: atom_id res chain seq x y z
N MET A 1 -30.03 19.07 7.74
CA MET A 1 -29.79 18.49 9.08
C MET A 1 -29.80 17.00 8.89
N ASP A 2 -28.65 16.34 9.00
CA ASP A 2 -28.59 14.88 8.98
C ASP A 2 -27.66 14.45 10.12
N ARG A 3 -28.27 13.87 11.16
CA ARG A 3 -27.62 13.42 12.40
C ARG A 3 -27.48 11.90 12.34
N SER A 4 -26.73 11.40 11.38
CA SER A 4 -26.46 9.95 11.31
C SER A 4 -25.40 9.62 12.37
N ILE A 5 -25.84 9.01 13.47
CA ILE A 5 -24.98 8.35 14.46
C ILE A 5 -24.48 7.07 13.80
N ILE A 6 -23.17 6.83 13.83
CA ILE A 6 -22.57 5.60 13.29
C ILE A 6 -22.24 4.74 14.51
N GLU A 7 -22.87 3.57 14.57
CA GLU A 7 -22.77 2.64 15.70
C GLU A 7 -21.95 1.41 15.26
N GLN A 8 -21.06 0.96 16.13
CA GLN A 8 -20.43 -0.36 16.01
C GLN A 8 -20.70 -1.15 17.28
N SER A 9 -21.18 -2.39 17.12
CA SER A 9 -21.36 -3.33 18.21
C SER A 9 -20.13 -4.22 18.33
N ASN A 10 -19.48 -4.21 19.49
CA ASN A 10 -18.46 -5.19 19.85
C ASN A 10 -19.17 -6.37 20.56
N PRO A 11 -19.23 -7.58 19.96
CA PRO A 11 -19.97 -8.71 20.52
C PRO A 11 -19.39 -9.26 21.83
N ALA A 12 -18.25 -8.74 22.30
CA ALA A 12 -17.62 -9.19 23.54
C ALA A 12 -18.04 -8.43 24.82
N GLN A 13 -18.66 -7.23 24.75
CA GLN A 13 -18.84 -6.39 25.96
C GLN A 13 -20.13 -5.54 26.05
N GLY A 14 -21.18 -5.81 25.26
CA GLY A 14 -22.52 -5.23 25.48
C GLY A 14 -22.62 -3.69 25.53
N THR A 15 -21.60 -2.98 25.06
CA THR A 15 -21.52 -1.51 25.12
C THR A 15 -21.46 -0.97 23.70
N THR A 16 -22.50 -0.26 23.28
CA THR A 16 -22.55 0.40 21.97
C THR A 16 -21.64 1.63 22.01
N ILE A 17 -20.46 1.56 21.39
CA ILE A 17 -19.57 2.71 21.28
C ILE A 17 -20.11 3.60 20.15
N GLN A 18 -20.52 4.82 20.49
CA GLN A 18 -21.04 5.80 19.53
C GLN A 18 -20.01 6.89 19.25
N LEU A 19 -19.67 7.09 17.97
CA LEU A 19 -18.78 8.18 17.55
C LEU A 19 -19.52 9.54 17.55
N PRO A 20 -19.08 10.55 18.33
CA PRO A 20 -19.80 11.82 18.43
C PRO A 20 -19.88 12.56 17.07
N PRO A 21 -21.06 13.05 16.64
CA PRO A 21 -21.21 13.73 15.34
C PRO A 21 -20.29 14.94 15.13
N GLN A 22 -19.93 15.62 16.22
CA GLN A 22 -19.01 16.74 16.21
C GLN A 22 -17.58 16.34 15.81
N VAL A 23 -17.14 15.15 16.22
CA VAL A 23 -15.84 14.58 15.87
C VAL A 23 -15.82 14.27 14.37
N ILE A 24 -16.83 13.54 13.88
CA ILE A 24 -17.01 13.20 12.45
C ILE A 24 -16.96 14.47 11.58
N ARG A 25 -17.71 15.50 11.96
CA ARG A 25 -17.79 16.77 11.22
C ARG A 25 -16.45 17.50 11.13
N ARG A 26 -15.65 17.46 12.21
CA ARG A 26 -14.33 18.10 12.26
C ARG A 26 -13.32 17.32 11.44
N VAL A 27 -13.29 16.00 11.54
CA VAL A 27 -12.39 15.16 10.74
C VAL A 27 -12.70 15.27 9.25
N ARG A 28 -13.98 15.18 8.85
CA ARG A 28 -14.40 15.43 7.45
C ARG A 28 -13.99 16.82 6.96
N ARG A 29 -14.01 17.84 7.84
CA ARG A 29 -13.59 19.20 7.47
C ARG A 29 -12.09 19.25 7.20
N ASP A 30 -11.27 18.67 8.07
CA ASP A 30 -9.82 18.61 7.88
C ASP A 30 -9.49 17.95 6.55
N LEU A 31 -10.10 16.79 6.29
CA LEU A 31 -9.86 16.00 5.09
C LEU A 31 -10.25 16.73 3.78
N VAL A 32 -11.39 17.44 3.79
CA VAL A 32 -11.81 18.29 2.66
C VAL A 32 -10.85 19.44 2.43
N GLN A 33 -10.36 20.08 3.50
CA GLN A 33 -9.42 21.20 3.40
C GLN A 33 -8.05 20.75 2.89
N ARG A 34 -7.58 19.59 3.35
CA ARG A 34 -6.26 19.05 3.03
C ARG A 34 -6.16 18.52 1.59
N PHE A 35 -7.19 17.83 1.11
CA PHE A 35 -7.15 17.14 -0.18
C PHE A 35 -8.15 17.70 -1.21
N ASN A 36 -8.81 18.81 -0.91
CA ASN A 36 -9.80 19.46 -1.79
C ASN A 36 -10.91 18.50 -2.27
N LEU A 37 -11.40 17.65 -1.38
CA LEU A 37 -12.39 16.60 -1.69
C LEU A 37 -13.84 17.07 -1.49
N PRO A 38 -14.82 16.54 -2.25
CA PRO A 38 -16.23 16.85 -2.01
C PRO A 38 -16.72 16.21 -0.70
N ARG A 39 -17.27 17.02 0.22
CA ARG A 39 -17.78 16.55 1.53
C ARG A 39 -18.76 15.38 1.45
N ARG A 40 -19.57 15.33 0.39
CA ARG A 40 -20.63 14.33 0.19
C ARG A 40 -20.09 12.92 -0.05
N ASP A 41 -18.82 12.81 -0.47
CA ASP A 41 -18.23 11.52 -0.82
C ASP A 41 -17.65 10.83 0.42
N LEU A 42 -17.37 11.58 1.50
CA LEU A 42 -16.71 11.08 2.71
C LEU A 42 -17.67 10.34 3.66
N ARG A 43 -17.42 9.06 3.88
CA ARG A 43 -18.12 8.16 4.81
C ARG A 43 -17.15 7.66 5.88
N VAL A 44 -17.60 7.56 7.12
CA VAL A 44 -16.81 6.84 8.13
C VAL A 44 -17.08 5.36 7.91
N VAL A 45 -16.02 4.58 7.74
CA VAL A 45 -16.10 3.14 7.51
C VAL A 45 -15.75 2.34 8.76
N GLN A 46 -14.85 2.87 9.60
CA GLN A 46 -14.49 2.27 10.87
C GLN A 46 -14.15 3.32 11.92
N PHE A 47 -14.40 3.02 13.19
CA PHE A 47 -13.82 3.78 14.29
C PHE A 47 -13.61 2.92 15.53
N SER A 48 -12.64 3.30 16.36
CA SER A 48 -12.43 2.74 17.70
C SER A 48 -12.09 3.86 18.68
N GLN A 49 -12.42 3.65 19.96
CA GLN A 49 -11.93 4.52 21.02
C GLN A 49 -10.57 4.00 21.48
N GLU A 50 -9.56 4.87 21.48
CA GLU A 50 -8.17 4.52 21.78
C GLU A 50 -7.58 5.49 22.80
N THR A 51 -6.49 5.07 23.45
CA THR A 51 -5.68 5.92 24.33
C THR A 51 -4.30 6.09 23.71
N TRP A 52 -3.91 7.34 23.46
CA TRP A 52 -2.65 7.71 22.83
C TRP A 52 -1.54 7.95 23.85
N SER A 53 -0.29 7.80 23.42
CA SER A 53 0.92 7.95 24.26
C SER A 53 1.23 9.39 24.69
N ASP A 54 0.77 10.37 23.92
CA ASP A 54 1.14 11.77 24.07
C ASP A 54 0.07 12.72 23.48
N SER A 55 0.24 14.02 23.72
CA SER A 55 -0.62 15.07 23.16
C SER A 55 -0.61 15.23 21.63
N CYS A 56 0.32 14.59 20.93
CA CYS A 56 0.34 14.49 19.47
C CYS A 56 -0.31 13.20 18.96
N LEU A 57 -1.00 12.47 19.83
CA LEU A 57 -1.75 11.26 19.50
C LEU A 57 -0.85 10.10 19.01
N GLY A 58 0.42 10.12 19.43
CA GLY A 58 1.45 9.19 18.95
C GLY A 58 1.87 9.43 17.50
N LEU A 59 1.56 10.60 16.94
CA LEU A 59 1.84 11.01 15.56
C LEU A 59 2.56 12.38 15.51
N ALA A 60 3.60 12.52 16.33
CA ALA A 60 4.42 13.72 16.37
C ALA A 60 5.07 13.99 15.00
N ALA A 61 4.94 15.21 14.48
CA ALA A 61 5.70 15.64 13.31
C ALA A 61 7.18 15.86 13.67
N PRO A 62 8.12 15.86 12.68
CA PRO A 62 9.51 16.19 12.94
C PRO A 62 9.64 17.54 13.66
N ASN A 63 10.32 17.54 14.82
CA ASN A 63 10.50 18.69 15.71
C ASN A 63 9.24 19.19 16.45
N GLU A 64 8.11 18.49 16.36
CA GLU A 64 6.93 18.80 17.17
C GLU A 64 7.17 18.35 18.62
N ARG A 65 7.01 19.28 19.56
CA ARG A 65 7.13 18.99 21.00
C ARG A 65 5.78 18.60 21.56
N CYS A 66 5.64 17.33 21.90
CA CYS A 66 4.41 16.78 22.46
C CYS A 66 4.54 16.68 23.98
N ALA A 67 3.55 17.19 24.71
CA ALA A 67 3.42 16.91 26.13
C ALA A 67 3.23 15.39 26.35
N MET A 68 4.02 14.84 27.27
CA MET A 68 3.98 13.43 27.67
C MET A 68 2.79 13.21 28.62
N ALA A 69 1.60 13.08 28.04
CA ALA A 69 0.38 12.77 28.75
C ALA A 69 -0.47 11.86 27.87
N THR A 70 -1.04 10.80 28.44
CA THR A 70 -1.94 9.93 27.69
C THR A 70 -3.21 10.69 27.33
N VAL A 71 -3.66 10.54 26.09
CA VAL A 71 -4.84 11.23 25.58
C VAL A 71 -5.82 10.22 25.06
N ASP A 72 -6.99 10.16 25.66
CA ASP A 72 -8.09 9.37 25.11
C ASP A 72 -8.68 10.06 23.89
N GLY A 73 -9.11 9.25 22.93
CA GLY A 73 -9.85 9.76 21.78
C GLY A 73 -10.23 8.69 20.79
N TRP A 74 -10.19 9.03 19.51
CA TRP A 74 -10.83 8.23 18.46
C TRP A 74 -9.84 7.93 17.35
N ARG A 75 -9.73 6.65 16.97
CA ARG A 75 -9.20 6.25 15.68
C ARG A 75 -10.35 6.16 14.71
N ILE A 76 -10.32 6.90 13.61
CA ILE A 76 -11.46 7.03 12.69
C ILE A 76 -10.96 6.85 11.28
N GLU A 77 -11.50 5.85 10.59
CA GLU A 77 -11.24 5.62 9.18
C GLU A 77 -12.37 6.22 8.35
N LEU A 78 -12.01 7.17 7.48
CA LEU A 78 -12.89 7.77 6.51
C LEU A 78 -12.54 7.26 5.12
N SER A 79 -13.56 6.99 4.31
CA SER A 79 -13.42 6.63 2.92
C SER A 79 -14.20 7.62 2.07
N ASN A 80 -13.68 8.02 0.93
CA ASN A 80 -14.49 8.65 -0.13
C ASN A 80 -14.96 7.62 -1.18
N GLY A 81 -14.75 6.33 -0.92
CA GLY A 81 -14.92 5.26 -1.91
C GLY A 81 -13.72 5.08 -2.86
N GLN A 82 -12.68 5.92 -2.76
CA GLN A 82 -11.47 5.89 -3.59
C GLN A 82 -10.22 5.63 -2.74
N GLN A 83 -10.17 6.26 -1.57
CA GLN A 83 -9.06 6.21 -0.64
C GLN A 83 -9.62 6.18 0.78
N ASN A 84 -8.88 5.50 1.66
CA ASN A 84 -9.13 5.49 3.08
C ASN A 84 -8.11 6.40 3.78
N TRP A 85 -8.59 7.13 4.77
CA TRP A 85 -7.80 7.98 5.63
C TRP A 85 -8.11 7.62 7.07
N VAL A 86 -7.09 7.14 7.77
CA VAL A 86 -7.20 6.94 9.21
C VAL A 86 -6.79 8.23 9.89
N TYR A 87 -7.62 8.71 10.80
CA TYR A 87 -7.35 9.83 11.68
C TYR A 87 -7.27 9.37 13.11
N ARG A 88 -6.38 9.99 13.88
CA ARG A 88 -6.40 9.98 15.33
C ARG A 88 -6.89 11.33 15.81
N THR A 89 -7.79 11.33 16.79
CA THR A 89 -8.24 12.56 17.45
C THR A 89 -8.22 12.40 18.96
N ASP A 90 -8.25 13.50 19.70
CA ASP A 90 -8.71 13.47 21.10
C ASP A 90 -10.25 13.25 21.19
N ARG A 91 -10.80 13.09 22.40
CA ARG A 91 -12.25 12.88 22.62
C ARG A 91 -13.17 13.91 21.94
N ARG A 92 -12.69 15.14 21.71
CA ARG A 92 -13.48 16.28 21.19
C ARG A 92 -13.07 16.71 19.78
N ALA A 93 -12.08 16.03 19.18
CA ALA A 93 -11.39 16.45 17.97
C ALA A 93 -10.90 17.91 18.03
N GLN A 94 -10.25 18.29 19.14
CA GLN A 94 -9.49 19.55 19.20
C GLN A 94 -8.12 19.37 18.55
N VAL A 95 -7.48 18.23 18.79
CA VAL A 95 -6.33 17.72 18.04
C VAL A 95 -6.81 16.66 17.06
N ILE A 96 -6.42 16.80 15.79
CA ILE A 96 -6.75 15.89 14.69
C ILE A 96 -5.46 15.64 13.92
N LYS A 97 -5.04 14.37 13.84
CA LYS A 97 -3.85 13.96 13.10
C LYS A 97 -4.27 12.91 12.10
N LEU A 98 -3.93 13.12 10.84
CA LEU A 98 -4.01 12.06 9.84
C LEU A 98 -2.94 11.03 10.21
N GLU A 99 -3.36 9.80 10.47
CA GLU A 99 -2.48 8.64 10.58
C GLU A 99 -2.02 8.30 9.16
N THR A 100 -1.10 9.13 8.68
CA THR A 100 -0.35 8.84 7.46
C THR A 100 0.55 7.67 7.77
N GLN A 101 0.54 6.64 6.92
CA GLN A 101 1.66 5.71 6.86
C GLN A 101 2.85 6.50 6.32
N ASP A 102 3.57 7.15 7.24
CA ASP A 102 4.83 7.85 7.04
C ASP A 102 4.94 8.68 5.75
N THR A 103 4.00 9.57 5.44
CA THR A 103 4.26 10.55 4.38
C THR A 103 5.24 11.60 4.87
N ALA A 104 6.54 11.32 4.78
CA ALA A 104 7.55 12.35 4.96
C ALA A 104 7.36 13.40 3.86
N THR A 105 7.12 14.66 4.23
CA THR A 105 7.13 15.76 3.26
C THR A 105 8.54 15.88 2.69
N LEU A 106 8.69 15.55 1.39
CA LEU A 106 9.97 15.69 0.71
C LEU A 106 10.38 17.18 0.67
N PRO A 107 11.62 17.55 1.04
CA PRO A 107 12.05 18.95 0.98
C PRO A 107 11.89 19.50 -0.45
N PRO A 108 11.45 20.76 -0.65
CA PRO A 108 11.20 21.31 -1.99
C PRO A 108 12.40 21.19 -2.94
N GLN A 109 13.62 21.39 -2.43
CA GLN A 109 14.85 21.23 -3.22
C GLN A 109 15.11 19.80 -3.70
N LEU A 110 14.59 18.79 -3.00
CA LEU A 110 14.64 17.40 -3.45
C LEU A 110 13.56 17.14 -4.49
N VAL A 111 12.38 17.76 -4.35
CA VAL A 111 11.30 17.69 -5.36
C VAL A 111 11.79 18.26 -6.69
N ASP A 112 12.40 19.45 -6.68
CA ASP A 112 12.91 20.09 -7.89
C ASP A 112 13.96 19.22 -8.60
N ARG A 113 14.94 18.70 -7.86
CA ARG A 113 15.98 17.81 -8.40
C ARG A 113 15.42 16.47 -8.91
N LEU A 114 14.43 15.92 -8.22
CA LEU A 114 13.73 14.73 -8.65
C LEU A 114 12.99 14.98 -9.97
N PHE A 115 12.25 16.09 -10.08
CA PHE A 115 11.51 16.45 -11.28
C PHE A 115 12.43 16.72 -12.47
N GLU A 116 13.55 17.40 -12.25
CA GLU A 116 14.58 17.56 -13.29
C GLU A 116 15.16 16.22 -13.74
N THR A 117 15.38 15.29 -12.81
CA THR A 117 15.90 13.94 -13.10
C THR A 117 14.90 13.17 -13.96
N ILE A 118 13.63 13.12 -13.53
CA ILE A 118 12.55 12.45 -14.27
C ILE A 118 12.35 13.09 -15.64
N ALA A 119 12.36 14.42 -15.72
CA ALA A 119 12.19 15.12 -16.99
C ALA A 119 13.27 14.76 -18.01
N ARG A 120 14.53 14.61 -17.56
CA ARG A 120 15.64 14.16 -18.39
C ARG A 120 15.53 12.67 -18.77
N GLU A 121 15.28 11.80 -17.79
CA GLU A 121 15.31 10.34 -17.99
C GLU A 121 14.09 9.83 -18.76
N ALA A 122 12.89 10.35 -18.47
CA ALA A 122 11.64 9.92 -19.09
C ALA A 122 11.20 10.81 -20.27
N ASN A 123 11.95 11.88 -20.58
CA ASN A 123 11.62 12.86 -21.61
C ASN A 123 10.20 13.43 -21.46
N VAL A 124 9.88 13.92 -20.26
CA VAL A 124 8.58 14.50 -19.91
C VAL A 124 8.74 15.92 -19.35
N PRO A 125 7.77 16.83 -19.54
CA PRO A 125 7.89 18.18 -18.98
C PRO A 125 7.82 18.18 -17.45
N ALA A 126 8.82 18.74 -16.76
CA ALA A 126 8.88 18.76 -15.30
C ALA A 126 7.63 19.38 -14.64
N ASN A 127 7.02 20.38 -15.27
CA ASN A 127 5.80 21.03 -14.80
C ASN A 127 4.53 20.14 -14.86
N THR A 128 4.62 18.96 -15.46
CA THR A 128 3.53 17.97 -15.47
C THR A 128 3.66 16.93 -14.36
N LEU A 129 4.77 16.94 -13.62
CA LEU A 129 5.08 15.97 -12.59
C LEU A 129 4.46 16.38 -11.25
N LYS A 130 4.02 15.38 -10.49
CA LYS A 130 3.49 15.54 -9.13
C LYS A 130 3.99 14.42 -8.25
N VAL A 131 4.55 14.77 -7.09
CA VAL A 131 4.77 13.79 -6.02
C VAL A 131 3.39 13.43 -5.46
N ILE A 132 3.03 12.15 -5.50
CA ILE A 132 1.75 11.66 -4.96
C ILE A 132 1.94 10.95 -3.62
N GLU A 133 3.13 10.40 -3.35
CA GLU A 133 3.48 9.80 -2.05
C GLU A 133 5.00 9.79 -1.83
N SER A 134 5.45 9.92 -0.59
CA SER A 134 6.87 9.79 -0.22
C SER A 134 7.04 9.24 1.19
N GLN A 135 7.97 8.31 1.39
CA GLN A 135 8.26 7.67 2.68
C GLN A 135 9.76 7.70 2.99
N PRO A 136 10.16 7.93 4.25
CA PRO A 136 11.55 7.78 4.65
C PRO A 136 11.95 6.30 4.57
N ARG A 137 13.13 6.02 4.01
CA ARG A 137 13.69 4.67 3.92
C ARG A 137 15.19 4.70 4.14
N THR A 138 15.74 3.54 4.50
CA THR A 138 17.18 3.31 4.56
C THR A 138 17.54 2.31 3.48
N TRP A 139 18.57 2.62 2.72
CA TRP A 139 19.02 1.84 1.57
C TRP A 139 20.35 1.16 1.82
N ASP A 140 20.56 0.06 1.11
CA ASP A 140 21.87 -0.56 0.94
C ASP A 140 22.69 0.14 -0.16
N GLY A 141 23.88 -0.39 -0.46
CA GLY A 141 24.75 0.18 -1.50
C GLY A 141 24.19 0.16 -2.92
N CYS A 142 23.10 -0.58 -3.16
CA CYS A 142 22.39 -0.61 -4.43
C CYS A 142 21.16 0.31 -4.42
N MET A 143 21.03 1.18 -3.43
CA MET A 143 19.87 2.05 -3.26
C MET A 143 18.55 1.26 -3.18
N GLY A 144 18.57 0.03 -2.65
CA GLY A 144 17.39 -0.83 -2.58
C GLY A 144 16.88 -1.36 -3.93
N ILE A 145 17.71 -1.32 -4.97
CA ILE A 145 17.40 -1.92 -6.28
C ILE A 145 18.06 -3.30 -6.38
N PHE A 146 17.24 -4.33 -6.38
CA PHE A 146 17.64 -5.70 -6.63
C PHE A 146 17.95 -5.92 -8.11
N VAL A 147 19.11 -6.51 -8.38
CA VAL A 147 19.51 -7.03 -9.68
C VAL A 147 20.08 -8.42 -9.47
N SER A 148 19.61 -9.39 -10.26
CA SER A 148 20.07 -10.78 -10.13
C SER A 148 21.59 -10.89 -10.25
N GLY A 149 22.21 -11.61 -9.31
CA GLY A 149 23.67 -11.82 -9.26
C GLY A 149 24.49 -10.60 -8.80
N ARG A 150 23.87 -9.44 -8.54
CA ARG A 150 24.58 -8.25 -8.06
C ARG A 150 24.69 -8.26 -6.53
N ALA A 151 25.92 -8.20 -6.03
CA ALA A 151 26.16 -7.98 -4.61
C ALA A 151 26.02 -6.49 -4.25
N CYS A 152 25.39 -6.21 -3.11
CA CYS A 152 25.18 -4.86 -2.57
C CYS A 152 25.84 -4.75 -1.20
N THR A 153 26.50 -3.63 -0.93
CA THR A 153 27.12 -3.40 0.38
C THR A 153 26.04 -3.17 1.44
N ARG A 154 26.21 -3.70 2.66
CA ARG A 154 25.29 -3.50 3.79
C ARG A 154 25.40 -2.12 4.47
N ILE A 155 25.76 -1.09 3.71
CA ILE A 155 25.78 0.29 4.20
C ILE A 155 24.34 0.76 4.48
N ALA A 156 24.14 1.60 5.49
CA ALA A 156 22.84 2.21 5.77
C ALA A 156 22.83 3.64 5.22
N ILE A 157 22.19 3.85 4.07
CA ILE A 157 22.04 5.17 3.43
C ILE A 157 20.63 5.69 3.73
N PRO A 158 20.46 6.71 4.60
CA PRO A 158 19.16 7.30 4.85
C PRO A 158 18.66 8.05 3.60
N GLY A 159 17.35 8.08 3.41
CA GLY A 159 16.75 8.73 2.26
C GLY A 159 15.24 8.52 2.16
N TYR A 160 14.74 8.54 0.93
CA TYR A 160 13.32 8.56 0.63
C TYR A 160 12.96 7.60 -0.51
N ARG A 161 11.83 6.93 -0.39
CA ARG A 161 11.12 6.30 -1.50
C ARG A 161 10.00 7.24 -1.93
N VAL A 162 9.90 7.56 -3.20
CA VAL A 162 8.97 8.59 -3.71
C VAL A 162 8.22 8.06 -4.92
N ILE A 163 6.92 8.30 -4.95
CA ILE A 163 6.04 8.02 -6.08
C ILE A 163 5.72 9.35 -6.77
N VAL A 164 6.01 9.43 -8.06
CA VAL A 164 5.72 10.58 -8.93
C VAL A 164 4.75 10.16 -10.01
N GLU A 165 3.72 10.96 -10.23
CA GLU A 165 2.78 10.81 -11.34
C GLU A 165 3.01 11.92 -12.38
N GLY A 166 2.87 11.60 -13.65
CA GLY A 166 2.91 12.57 -14.75
C GLY A 166 2.81 11.91 -16.11
N ASN A 167 2.36 12.66 -17.11
CA ASN A 167 2.24 12.18 -18.50
C ASN A 167 1.57 10.80 -18.64
N ARG A 168 0.45 10.59 -17.92
CA ARG A 168 -0.37 9.36 -17.92
C ARG A 168 0.31 8.09 -17.39
N GLN A 169 1.42 8.23 -16.66
CA GLN A 169 2.09 7.13 -16.00
C GLN A 169 2.64 7.52 -14.63
N SER A 170 3.19 6.55 -13.92
CA SER A 170 3.85 6.74 -12.63
C SER A 170 5.30 6.26 -12.61
N TRP A 171 6.10 6.82 -11.71
CA TRP A 171 7.47 6.40 -11.45
C TRP A 171 7.74 6.30 -9.95
N ILE A 172 8.55 5.31 -9.58
CA ILE A 172 9.00 5.09 -8.22
C ILE A 172 10.50 5.38 -8.19
N TYR A 173 10.93 6.28 -7.31
CA TYR A 173 12.33 6.67 -7.14
C TYR A 173 12.80 6.46 -5.72
N HIS A 174 14.06 6.09 -5.57
CA HIS A 174 14.79 6.00 -4.33
C HIS A 174 15.84 7.11 -4.30
N LEU A 175 15.77 7.97 -3.29
CA LEU A 175 16.67 9.09 -3.09
C LEU A 175 17.47 8.87 -1.82
N ASP A 176 18.71 9.34 -1.76
CA ASP A 176 19.36 9.59 -0.48
C ASP A 176 18.87 10.92 0.15
N GLN A 177 19.23 11.14 1.41
CA GLN A 177 18.77 12.28 2.20
C GLN A 177 19.08 13.64 1.55
N GLU A 178 20.23 13.73 0.88
CA GLU A 178 20.68 14.96 0.23
C GLU A 178 20.20 15.07 -1.22
N GLY A 179 19.62 14.03 -1.82
CA GLY A 179 19.26 13.99 -3.24
C GLY A 179 20.47 14.01 -4.19
N THR A 180 21.60 13.46 -3.75
CA THR A 180 22.80 13.25 -4.59
C THR A 180 22.74 11.94 -5.36
N ARG A 181 22.05 10.95 -4.81
CA ARG A 181 21.70 9.70 -5.48
C ARG A 181 20.20 9.66 -5.65
N ILE A 182 19.76 9.65 -6.91
CA ILE A 182 18.36 9.52 -7.31
C ILE A 182 18.32 8.34 -8.28
N VAL A 183 17.67 7.26 -7.89
CA VAL A 183 17.65 5.99 -8.64
C VAL A 183 16.21 5.58 -8.89
N GLN A 184 15.86 5.36 -10.15
CA GLN A 184 14.55 4.84 -10.49
C GLN A 184 14.44 3.35 -10.13
N ASN A 185 13.36 2.97 -9.46
CA ASN A 185 12.89 1.60 -9.40
C ASN A 185 12.05 1.30 -10.66
N ALA A 186 12.73 0.95 -11.74
CA ALA A 186 12.11 0.70 -13.04
C ALA A 186 11.11 -0.46 -12.98
N THR A 187 11.37 -1.50 -12.18
CA THR A 187 10.48 -2.66 -12.02
C THR A 187 9.11 -2.25 -11.48
N ALA A 188 9.06 -1.33 -10.53
CA ALA A 188 7.81 -0.84 -9.93
C ALA A 188 7.17 0.32 -10.70
N SER A 189 7.86 0.90 -11.68
CA SER A 189 7.40 2.07 -12.44
C SER A 189 6.55 1.70 -13.65
N GLY A 190 5.91 2.72 -14.23
CA GLY A 190 5.22 2.61 -15.51
C GLY A 190 3.77 2.16 -15.41
N SER A 191 3.13 2.26 -14.23
CA SER A 191 1.68 2.03 -14.17
C SER A 191 0.96 3.13 -14.95
N GLY A 192 -0.06 2.76 -15.73
CA GLY A 192 -0.87 3.69 -16.50
C GLY A 192 -1.83 4.52 -15.64
N SER A 193 -2.43 5.55 -16.22
CA SER A 193 -3.28 6.54 -15.52
C SER A 193 -4.54 5.99 -14.84
N GLN A 194 -4.93 4.74 -15.13
CA GLN A 194 -6.06 4.10 -14.43
C GLN A 194 -5.67 3.58 -13.05
N ILE A 195 -4.37 3.36 -12.83
CA ILE A 195 -3.79 2.83 -11.59
C ILE A 195 -3.09 3.95 -10.84
N THR A 196 -3.48 4.14 -9.59
CA THR A 196 -2.79 4.95 -8.61
C THR A 196 -1.90 4.05 -7.76
N PRO A 197 -0.56 4.08 -7.95
CA PRO A 197 0.34 3.39 -7.06
C PRO A 197 0.38 4.07 -5.68
N SER A 198 0.51 3.26 -4.65
CA SER A 198 0.73 3.67 -3.27
C SER A 198 1.68 2.71 -2.57
N PHE A 199 2.19 3.09 -1.42
CA PHE A 199 2.89 2.12 -0.56
C PHE A 199 1.88 1.25 0.20
N MET A 200 2.27 -0.01 0.44
CA MET A 200 1.45 -0.93 1.23
C MET A 200 1.38 -0.48 2.70
N PRO A 201 0.25 -0.76 3.38
CA PRO A 201 0.18 -0.74 4.83
C PRO A 201 1.25 -1.57 5.51
N SER A 202 1.45 -1.29 6.80
CA SER A 202 2.50 -1.90 7.62
C SER A 202 2.60 -3.42 7.41
N GLU A 203 3.83 -3.93 7.48
CA GLU A 203 4.15 -5.35 7.27
C GLU A 203 3.35 -6.31 8.16
N ALA A 204 2.80 -5.83 9.28
CA ALA A 204 1.96 -6.60 10.19
C ALA A 204 0.66 -7.14 9.55
N GLU A 205 0.19 -6.51 8.47
CA GLU A 205 -1.03 -6.93 7.76
C GLU A 205 -0.78 -8.09 6.77
N TYR A 206 0.50 -8.34 6.42
CA TYR A 206 0.89 -9.36 5.44
C TYR A 206 2.04 -10.21 5.98
N PRO A 207 1.75 -11.27 6.74
CA PRO A 207 2.79 -12.12 7.29
C PRO A 207 3.66 -12.68 6.16
N GLY A 208 4.98 -12.68 6.37
CA GLY A 208 5.93 -13.25 5.43
C GLY A 208 5.66 -14.73 5.17
N LEU A 209 6.06 -15.19 3.99
CA LEU A 209 5.92 -16.59 3.62
C LEU A 209 6.84 -17.50 4.44
N THR A 210 6.41 -18.74 4.68
CA THR A 210 7.26 -19.80 5.20
C THR A 210 8.32 -20.19 4.17
N GLU A 211 9.48 -20.70 4.61
CA GLU A 211 10.64 -20.99 3.75
C GLU A 211 10.36 -21.98 2.59
N ASN A 212 9.30 -22.79 2.70
CA ASN A 212 8.93 -23.78 1.70
C ASN A 212 7.99 -23.26 0.59
N ILE A 213 7.59 -21.98 0.64
CA ILE A 213 6.71 -21.37 -0.37
C ILE A 213 7.55 -20.53 -1.34
N VAL A 214 7.43 -20.84 -2.63
CA VAL A 214 8.06 -20.08 -3.73
C VAL A 214 7.23 -18.85 -4.04
N PHE A 215 5.90 -19.02 -4.14
CA PHE A 215 4.99 -17.96 -4.53
C PHE A 215 3.59 -18.21 -3.99
N GLN A 216 2.91 -17.14 -3.62
CA GLN A 216 1.53 -17.18 -3.12
C GLN A 216 0.74 -16.03 -3.72
N MET A 217 -0.45 -16.32 -4.21
CA MET A 217 -1.43 -15.35 -4.68
C MET A 217 -2.69 -15.47 -3.84
N THR A 218 -3.06 -14.42 -3.14
CA THR A 218 -4.28 -14.31 -2.33
C THR A 218 -5.20 -13.29 -2.95
N VAL A 219 -6.37 -13.73 -3.40
CA VAL A 219 -7.43 -12.89 -3.94
C VAL A 219 -8.49 -12.69 -2.85
N SER A 220 -8.77 -11.46 -2.48
CA SER A 220 -9.80 -11.09 -1.49
C SER A 220 -10.87 -10.20 -2.12
N GLY A 221 -12.15 -10.50 -1.91
CA GLY A 221 -13.26 -9.66 -2.39
C GLY A 221 -14.57 -10.42 -2.68
N GLY A 222 -15.58 -9.67 -3.14
CA GLY A 222 -16.93 -10.18 -3.46
C GLY A 222 -17.94 -10.08 -2.31
N LEU A 223 -19.24 -10.18 -2.64
CA LEU A 223 -20.38 -9.96 -1.73
C LEU A 223 -20.39 -10.82 -0.45
N GLY A 224 -19.59 -11.89 -0.40
CA GLY A 224 -19.46 -12.81 0.75
C GLY A 224 -18.16 -12.70 1.55
N GLY A 225 -17.25 -11.77 1.20
CA GLY A 225 -15.99 -11.54 1.94
C GLY A 225 -15.00 -12.71 1.93
N GLY A 226 -15.08 -13.59 0.92
CA GLY A 226 -14.21 -14.75 0.81
C GLY A 226 -12.78 -14.39 0.37
N THR A 227 -11.84 -15.27 0.69
CA THR A 227 -10.49 -15.22 0.12
C THR A 227 -10.16 -16.52 -0.58
N THR A 228 -9.47 -16.43 -1.72
CA THR A 228 -8.91 -17.58 -2.42
C THR A 228 -7.40 -17.42 -2.48
N GLN A 229 -6.70 -18.37 -1.89
CA GLN A 229 -5.26 -18.43 -1.85
C GLN A 229 -4.77 -19.56 -2.75
N THR A 230 -3.87 -19.26 -3.68
CA THR A 230 -3.18 -20.24 -4.51
C THR A 230 -1.69 -20.19 -4.18
N VAL A 231 -1.11 -21.34 -3.81
CA VAL A 231 0.24 -21.45 -3.26
C VAL A 231 1.06 -22.42 -4.09
N LEU A 232 2.28 -22.01 -4.45
CA LEU A 232 3.29 -22.85 -5.06
C LEU A 232 4.42 -23.09 -4.06
N THR A 233 4.66 -24.35 -3.72
CA THR A 233 5.74 -24.78 -2.84
C THR A 233 7.03 -25.11 -3.61
N ALA A 234 8.16 -25.13 -2.88
CA ALA A 234 9.48 -25.44 -3.43
C ALA A 234 9.59 -26.87 -4.01
N ASP A 235 8.71 -27.79 -3.64
CA ASP A 235 8.68 -29.16 -4.19
C ASP A 235 7.80 -29.30 -5.45
N GLY A 236 7.29 -28.19 -5.96
CA GLY A 236 6.46 -28.09 -7.16
C GLY A 236 4.97 -28.37 -6.93
N THR A 237 4.51 -28.42 -5.68
CA THR A 237 3.08 -28.58 -5.37
C THR A 237 2.37 -27.23 -5.50
N LEU A 238 1.43 -27.14 -6.44
CA LEU A 238 0.52 -26.02 -6.62
C LEU A 238 -0.82 -26.39 -6.01
N TYR A 239 -1.27 -25.67 -4.99
CA TYR A 239 -2.56 -25.92 -4.37
C TYR A 239 -3.40 -24.65 -4.15
N ARG A 240 -4.72 -24.82 -4.13
CA ARG A 240 -5.68 -23.74 -3.85
C ARG A 240 -6.44 -24.00 -2.54
N ARG A 241 -6.58 -22.97 -1.71
CA ARG A 241 -7.40 -22.93 -0.49
C ARG A 241 -8.36 -21.75 -0.59
N SER A 242 -9.63 -21.95 -0.27
CA SER A 242 -10.62 -20.88 -0.20
C SER A 242 -11.21 -20.81 1.22
N THR A 243 -11.39 -19.60 1.74
CA THR A 243 -12.04 -19.33 3.02
C THR A 243 -13.21 -18.36 2.80
N GLY A 244 -14.34 -18.53 3.49
CA GLY A 244 -15.57 -17.74 3.29
C GLY A 244 -16.81 -18.59 2.97
N ILE A 245 -17.99 -17.97 2.80
CA ILE A 245 -19.29 -18.65 2.55
C ILE A 245 -19.76 -18.44 1.10
N PRO A 246 -20.19 -19.50 0.39
CA PRO A 246 -20.17 -20.89 0.83
C PRO A 246 -18.72 -21.34 0.88
N ALA A 247 -18.33 -22.04 1.95
CA ALA A 247 -17.12 -22.83 1.95
C ALA A 247 -17.36 -23.88 0.87
N SER A 248 -16.90 -23.58 -0.35
CA SER A 248 -17.15 -24.43 -1.48
C SER A 248 -16.63 -25.82 -1.13
N ASN A 249 -17.47 -26.83 -1.29
CA ASN A 249 -17.08 -28.24 -1.37
C ASN A 249 -16.13 -28.52 -2.56
N ALA A 250 -15.51 -27.49 -3.15
CA ALA A 250 -14.46 -27.63 -4.14
C ALA A 250 -13.28 -28.32 -3.47
N GLU A 251 -12.98 -29.52 -3.94
CA GLU A 251 -11.77 -30.23 -3.55
C GLU A 251 -10.57 -29.30 -3.76
N PRO A 252 -9.58 -29.32 -2.84
CA PRO A 252 -8.36 -28.56 -3.01
C PRO A 252 -7.72 -28.96 -4.35
N MET A 253 -7.78 -28.06 -5.33
CA MET A 253 -7.04 -28.25 -6.58
C MET A 253 -5.58 -28.39 -6.19
N THR A 254 -5.04 -29.60 -6.36
CA THR A 254 -3.65 -29.91 -6.07
C THR A 254 -3.05 -30.46 -7.34
N LYS A 255 -2.14 -29.69 -7.93
CA LYS A 255 -1.41 -30.05 -9.14
C LYS A 255 0.07 -30.13 -8.79
N ARG A 256 0.77 -31.11 -9.36
CA ARG A 256 2.23 -31.17 -9.27
C ARG A 256 2.84 -30.67 -10.56
N LEU A 257 3.61 -29.59 -10.47
CA LEU A 257 4.37 -29.05 -11.60
C LEU A 257 5.59 -29.93 -11.85
N SER A 258 6.00 -30.02 -13.13
CA SER A 258 7.31 -30.57 -13.46
C SER A 258 8.43 -29.66 -12.95
N GLN A 259 9.62 -30.22 -12.76
CA GLN A 259 10.81 -29.44 -12.38
C GLN A 259 11.09 -28.32 -13.39
N GLN A 260 10.87 -28.57 -14.68
CA GLN A 260 11.03 -27.57 -15.72
C GLN A 260 10.03 -26.40 -15.58
N GLN A 261 8.75 -26.69 -15.30
CA GLN A 261 7.74 -25.64 -15.09
C GLN A 261 8.04 -24.79 -13.85
N LEU A 262 8.45 -25.43 -12.75
CA LEU A 262 8.85 -24.72 -11.53
C LEU A 262 10.03 -23.78 -11.81
N GLN A 263 11.10 -24.29 -12.42
CA GLN A 263 12.28 -23.50 -12.75
C GLN A 263 11.98 -22.36 -13.73
N GLN A 264 11.10 -22.59 -14.71
CA GLN A 264 10.67 -21.55 -15.64
C GLN A 264 9.96 -20.40 -14.91
N PHE A 265 9.09 -20.72 -13.95
CA PHE A 265 8.41 -19.69 -13.16
C PHE A 265 9.36 -18.94 -12.23
N GLU A 266 10.27 -19.65 -11.55
CA GLU A 266 11.33 -19.01 -10.74
C GLU A 266 12.21 -18.09 -11.58
N GLN A 267 12.55 -18.49 -12.81
CA GLN A 267 13.28 -17.64 -13.76
C GLN A 267 12.49 -16.38 -14.13
N VAL A 268 11.17 -16.46 -14.30
CA VAL A 268 10.33 -15.27 -14.51
C VAL A 268 10.44 -14.33 -13.31
N LEU A 269 10.32 -14.82 -12.08
CA LEU A 269 10.44 -13.98 -10.88
C LEU A 269 11.81 -13.28 -10.80
N GLN A 270 12.90 -13.99 -11.15
CA GLN A 270 14.24 -13.42 -11.18
C GLN A 270 14.44 -12.40 -12.31
N GLN A 271 14.03 -12.73 -13.53
CA GLN A 271 14.16 -11.86 -14.70
C GLN A 271 13.33 -10.58 -14.57
N GLN A 272 12.14 -10.69 -14.00
CA GLN A 272 11.28 -9.55 -13.70
C GLN A 272 11.64 -8.84 -12.40
N GLN A 273 12.70 -9.29 -11.71
CA GLN A 273 13.23 -8.67 -10.48
C GLN A 273 12.13 -8.43 -9.42
N PHE A 274 11.32 -9.47 -9.15
CA PHE A 274 10.17 -9.38 -8.23
C PHE A 274 10.45 -8.65 -6.90
N PRO A 275 11.63 -8.78 -6.26
CA PRO A 275 11.93 -8.04 -5.02
C PRO A 275 11.81 -6.52 -5.12
N ASN A 276 11.97 -5.94 -6.32
CA ASN A 276 11.80 -4.50 -6.52
C ASN A 276 10.34 -4.04 -6.42
N LEU A 277 9.36 -4.95 -6.48
CA LEU A 277 7.94 -4.64 -6.29
C LEU A 277 7.54 -4.59 -4.81
N ASN A 278 8.45 -4.95 -3.89
CA ASN A 278 8.13 -5.10 -2.48
C ASN A 278 7.50 -3.83 -1.87
N GLY A 279 6.42 -4.01 -1.11
CA GLY A 279 5.68 -2.97 -0.43
C GLY A 279 4.98 -1.98 -1.36
N MET A 280 4.76 -2.34 -2.64
CA MET A 280 3.95 -1.54 -3.56
C MET A 280 2.51 -2.03 -3.60
N ARG A 281 1.59 -1.10 -3.83
CA ARG A 281 0.17 -1.35 -4.05
C ARG A 281 -0.33 -0.58 -5.26
N TYR A 282 -1.02 -1.24 -6.18
CA TYR A 282 -1.50 -0.68 -7.45
C TYR A 282 -3.02 -0.80 -7.55
N LEU A 283 -3.74 0.24 -7.17
CA LEU A 283 -5.22 0.23 -7.17
C LEU A 283 -5.76 1.30 -8.12
N THR A 284 -7.00 1.15 -8.57
CA THR A 284 -7.67 2.22 -9.28
C THR A 284 -8.13 3.32 -8.32
N SER A 285 -8.16 4.56 -8.78
CA SER A 285 -8.83 5.65 -8.05
C SER A 285 -10.33 5.37 -7.81
N ALA A 286 -10.95 4.43 -8.52
CA ALA A 286 -12.33 4.01 -8.34
C ALA A 286 -12.44 2.62 -7.69
N ALA A 287 -11.49 2.19 -6.84
CA ALA A 287 -11.53 0.86 -6.23
C ALA A 287 -12.78 0.69 -5.35
N LEU A 288 -13.87 0.21 -5.97
CA LEU A 288 -15.13 -0.09 -5.32
C LEU A 288 -14.95 -1.32 -4.43
N ALA A 289 -15.70 -1.39 -3.32
CA ALA A 289 -15.70 -2.51 -2.37
C ALA A 289 -16.08 -3.87 -2.99
N ASP A 290 -16.48 -3.91 -4.26
CA ASP A 290 -16.98 -5.10 -4.95
C ASP A 290 -15.92 -5.77 -5.85
N TYR A 291 -14.76 -5.14 -6.09
CA TYR A 291 -13.70 -5.73 -6.92
C TYR A 291 -12.64 -6.45 -6.10
N PRO A 292 -12.21 -7.64 -6.55
CA PRO A 292 -11.18 -8.38 -5.85
C PRO A 292 -9.84 -7.62 -5.87
N THR A 293 -9.20 -7.57 -4.71
CA THR A 293 -7.82 -7.18 -4.56
C THR A 293 -6.97 -8.44 -4.51
N THR A 294 -5.88 -8.45 -5.26
CA THR A 294 -4.93 -9.55 -5.28
C THR A 294 -3.65 -9.13 -4.58
N VAL A 295 -3.23 -9.94 -3.63
CA VAL A 295 -1.95 -9.84 -2.94
C VAL A 295 -1.07 -10.96 -3.43
N VAL A 296 0.13 -10.61 -3.88
CA VAL A 296 1.13 -11.55 -4.35
C VAL A 296 2.34 -11.48 -3.45
N GLN A 297 2.83 -12.65 -3.05
CA GLN A 297 3.98 -12.80 -2.18
C GLN A 297 4.98 -13.79 -2.78
N ALA A 298 6.26 -13.46 -2.65
CA ALA A 298 7.39 -14.38 -2.83
C ALA A 298 8.40 -14.08 -1.71
N MET A 299 9.50 -14.83 -1.63
CA MET A 299 10.49 -14.71 -0.55
C MET A 299 10.84 -13.24 -0.22
N GLY A 300 10.43 -12.79 0.97
CA GLY A 300 10.69 -11.44 1.50
C GLY A 300 10.02 -10.28 0.75
N SER A 301 9.10 -10.54 -0.17
CA SER A 301 8.51 -9.53 -1.05
C SER A 301 7.01 -9.67 -1.18
N THR A 302 6.29 -8.57 -1.00
CA THR A 302 4.83 -8.52 -1.11
C THR A 302 4.42 -7.35 -2.01
N VAL A 303 3.44 -7.57 -2.88
CA VAL A 303 2.84 -6.54 -3.73
C VAL A 303 1.33 -6.76 -3.81
N ALA A 304 0.55 -5.69 -3.83
CA ALA A 304 -0.89 -5.76 -3.99
C ALA A 304 -1.34 -5.04 -5.27
N TYR A 305 -2.39 -5.54 -5.91
CA TYR A 305 -3.01 -4.87 -7.05
C TYR A 305 -4.51 -5.17 -7.16
N ILE A 306 -5.23 -4.37 -7.93
CA ILE A 306 -6.64 -4.63 -8.28
C ILE A 306 -6.73 -5.35 -9.63
N ASP A 307 -7.57 -6.38 -9.71
CA ASP A 307 -7.65 -7.22 -10.92
C ASP A 307 -8.27 -6.52 -12.14
N LEU A 308 -8.95 -5.39 -11.94
CA LEU A 308 -9.73 -4.69 -12.97
C LEU A 308 -8.85 -4.06 -14.07
N GLU A 309 -7.68 -3.55 -13.72
CA GLU A 309 -6.84 -2.72 -14.59
C GLU A 309 -5.44 -3.33 -14.76
N GLN A 310 -5.38 -4.65 -14.98
CA GLN A 310 -4.10 -5.39 -15.09
C GLN A 310 -3.22 -4.87 -16.23
N ASP A 311 -3.79 -4.47 -17.36
CA ASP A 311 -3.05 -3.92 -18.50
C ASP A 311 -2.40 -2.55 -18.20
N SER A 312 -2.85 -1.90 -17.11
CA SER A 312 -2.30 -0.64 -16.61
C SER A 312 -1.26 -0.83 -15.50
N LEU A 313 -0.94 -2.07 -15.08
CA LEU A 313 0.10 -2.34 -14.07
C LEU A 313 1.52 -2.18 -14.66
N PRO A 314 2.57 -2.09 -13.83
CA PRO A 314 3.94 -2.20 -14.32
C PRO A 314 4.17 -3.46 -15.17
N GLN A 315 4.90 -3.34 -16.27
CA GLN A 315 5.14 -4.43 -17.23
C GLN A 315 5.73 -5.70 -16.59
N SER A 316 6.56 -5.53 -15.56
CA SER A 316 7.14 -6.61 -14.78
C SER A 316 6.06 -7.45 -14.09
N LEU A 317 5.14 -6.78 -13.37
CA LEU A 317 4.03 -7.39 -12.66
C LEU A 317 3.06 -8.06 -13.63
N GLN A 318 2.75 -7.42 -14.77
CA GLN A 318 1.94 -8.05 -15.83
C GLN A 318 2.54 -9.36 -16.34
N THR A 319 3.87 -9.40 -16.51
CA THR A 319 4.57 -10.58 -17.00
C THR A 319 4.56 -11.71 -15.97
N ILE A 320 4.74 -11.38 -14.69
CA ILE A 320 4.64 -12.33 -13.58
C ILE A 320 3.23 -12.92 -13.47
N ILE A 321 2.20 -12.07 -13.53
CA ILE A 321 0.79 -12.50 -13.47
C ILE A 321 0.46 -13.43 -14.65
N ARG A 322 0.87 -13.06 -15.87
CA ARG A 322 0.66 -13.90 -17.06
C ARG A 322 1.35 -15.25 -16.94
N ALA A 323 2.59 -15.30 -16.45
CA ALA A 323 3.31 -16.56 -16.24
C ALA A 323 2.63 -17.43 -15.16
N TRP A 324 2.18 -16.81 -14.07
CA TRP A 324 1.45 -17.50 -12.99
C TRP A 324 0.15 -18.13 -13.49
N ASN A 325 -0.63 -17.41 -14.28
CA ASN A 325 -1.90 -17.89 -14.82
C ASN A 325 -1.76 -19.05 -15.83
N GLN A 326 -0.53 -19.37 -16.26
CA GLN A 326 -0.23 -20.48 -17.17
C GLN A 326 0.18 -21.77 -16.45
N LEU A 327 0.35 -21.75 -15.12
CA LEU A 327 0.75 -22.92 -14.31
C LEU A 327 -0.39 -23.91 -14.09
#